data_AF-A0A2V8Q003-F1
#
_entry.id   AF-A0A2V8Q003-F1
#
_cell.length_a   1.000
_cell.length_b   1.000
_cell.length_c   1.000
_cell.angle_alpha   90.00
_cell.angle_beta   90.00
_cell.angle_gamma   90.00
#
_symmetry.space_group_name_H-M   'P 1'
#
loop_
_entity.id
_entity.type
_entity.pdbx_description
1 polymer ?
#
loop_
_entity_poly.entity_id
_entity_poly.type
_entity_poly.pdbx_seq_one_letter_code
_entity_poly.pdbx_strand_id
1 'polypeptide(L)'
;NVTNTQEGCFRFGAVIEHQDPLNPLSPHSRVPHPYESYFVNNFDGTFTSRLFGQPGYAQLSESAPLFLHRGAENGSEIGAFSSLLNPIKLDSLRAKVDEFAPFGLLPVYVFET
;
A
#
# COMPACT_ATOMS: atom_id res chain seq x y z
N ASN A 1 16.85 1.09 -37.66
CA ASN A 1 16.43 2.12 -36.69
C ASN A 1 15.51 1.43 -35.68
N VAL A 2 15.96 1.23 -34.44
CA VAL A 2 15.19 0.49 -33.43
C VAL A 2 14.42 1.51 -32.62
N THR A 3 13.10 1.54 -32.78
CA THR A 3 12.21 2.41 -32.03
C THR A 3 12.01 1.82 -30.64
N ASN A 4 12.36 2.56 -29.57
CA ASN A 4 12.07 2.13 -28.20
C ASN A 4 10.56 2.16 -27.97
N THR A 5 9.97 1.00 -27.69
CA THR A 5 8.53 0.85 -27.38
C THR A 5 8.27 0.49 -25.92
N GLN A 6 9.31 0.52 -25.06
CA GLN A 6 9.26 0.08 -23.67
C GLN A 6 9.33 1.23 -22.64
N GLU A 7 9.13 2.47 -23.07
CA GLU A 7 8.97 3.65 -22.21
C GLU A 7 7.72 3.48 -21.33
N GLY A 8 7.84 2.80 -20.19
CA GLY A 8 6.72 2.51 -19.27
C GLY A 8 6.81 1.22 -18.46
N CYS A 9 7.80 0.34 -18.69
CA CYS A 9 8.01 -0.91 -17.93
C CYS A 9 8.55 -0.71 -16.49
N PHE A 10 8.37 0.46 -15.88
CA PHE A 10 8.75 0.64 -14.48
C PHE A 10 7.62 0.14 -13.59
N ARG A 11 7.81 -1.08 -13.08
CA ARG A 11 6.91 -1.76 -12.13
C ARG A 11 6.64 -0.95 -10.84
N PHE A 12 7.44 0.09 -10.58
CA PHE A 12 7.34 1.01 -9.43
C PHE A 12 7.63 2.47 -9.80
N GLY A 13 7.47 2.84 -11.08
CA GLY A 13 7.67 4.22 -11.55
C GLY A 13 6.36 4.96 -11.66
N ALA A 14 6.32 6.21 -11.21
CA ALA A 14 5.25 7.15 -11.48
C ALA A 14 5.68 8.06 -12.63
N VAL A 15 4.91 8.11 -13.72
CA VAL A 15 5.07 9.13 -14.77
C VAL A 15 3.83 10.03 -14.71
N ILE A 16 4.03 11.34 -14.63
CA ILE A 16 2.93 12.32 -14.57
C ILE A 16 2.23 12.40 -15.93
N GLU A 17 3.02 12.30 -17.01
CA GLU A 17 2.53 12.26 -18.38
C GLU A 17 3.08 11.01 -19.06
N HIS A 18 2.24 10.32 -19.84
CA HIS A 18 2.66 9.15 -20.63
C HIS A 18 3.50 9.54 -21.85
N GLN A 19 4.37 10.52 -21.73
CA GLN A 19 5.25 11.05 -22.78
C GLN A 19 6.69 11.10 -22.25
N ASP A 20 7.66 11.07 -23.16
CA ASP A 20 9.06 11.29 -22.82
C ASP A 20 9.22 12.71 -22.22
N PRO A 21 9.65 12.84 -20.94
CA PRO A 21 9.82 14.14 -20.30
C PRO A 21 10.93 14.99 -20.94
N LEU A 22 11.81 14.38 -21.73
CA LEU A 22 12.85 15.07 -22.50
C LEU A 22 12.41 15.37 -23.94
N ASN A 23 11.28 14.82 -24.40
CA ASN A 23 10.74 15.05 -25.74
C ASN A 23 9.20 15.23 -25.70
N PRO A 24 8.71 16.48 -25.63
CA PRO A 24 7.28 16.79 -25.58
C PRO A 24 6.50 16.43 -26.86
N LEU A 25 7.20 16.08 -27.94
CA LEU A 25 6.58 15.64 -29.20
C LEU A 25 6.55 14.11 -29.32
N SER A 26 7.00 13.39 -28.30
CA SER A 26 6.97 11.93 -28.28
C SER A 26 5.52 11.42 -28.26
N PRO A 27 5.23 10.32 -28.99
CA PRO A 27 3.92 9.70 -28.91
C PRO A 27 3.70 9.12 -27.51
N HIS A 28 2.44 9.12 -27.07
CA HIS A 28 2.11 8.53 -25.78
C HIS A 28 2.53 7.05 -25.70
N SER A 29 2.95 6.62 -24.52
CA SER A 29 3.33 5.24 -24.25
C SER A 29 2.19 4.28 -24.62
N ARG A 30 2.53 3.20 -25.32
CA ARG A 30 1.58 2.18 -25.80
C ARG A 30 1.47 0.98 -24.87
N VAL A 31 2.30 0.90 -23.82
CA VAL A 31 2.23 -0.20 -22.86
C VAL A 31 1.11 0.08 -21.85
N PRO A 32 0.24 -0.90 -21.54
CA PRO A 32 -0.75 -0.76 -20.47
C PRO A 32 -0.05 -0.48 -19.14
N HIS A 33 -0.60 0.42 -18.33
CA HIS A 33 -0.12 0.68 -16.97
C HIS A 33 -0.43 -0.53 -16.07
N PRO A 34 0.57 -1.26 -15.54
CA PRO A 34 0.31 -2.33 -14.58
C PRO A 34 0.09 -1.78 -13.15
N TYR A 35 0.48 -0.53 -12.89
CA TYR A 35 0.37 0.10 -11.58
C TYR A 35 -0.06 1.56 -11.73
N GLU A 36 -1.09 1.96 -10.98
CA GLU A 36 -1.59 3.34 -10.90
C GLU A 36 -1.01 4.00 -9.65
N SER A 37 -0.52 5.23 -9.81
CA SER A 37 -0.07 6.03 -8.66
C SER A 37 -1.29 6.67 -8.00
N TYR A 38 -1.50 6.38 -6.72
CA TYR A 38 -2.57 7.00 -5.95
C TYR A 38 -2.01 8.15 -5.10
N PHE A 39 -2.49 9.37 -5.39
CA PHE A 39 -2.13 10.56 -4.62
C PHE A 39 -3.10 10.74 -3.46
N VAL A 40 -2.62 10.55 -2.23
CA VAL A 40 -3.42 10.79 -1.03
C VAL A 40 -3.41 12.29 -0.73
N ASN A 41 -4.59 12.91 -0.73
CA ASN A 41 -4.71 14.36 -0.50
C ASN A 41 -4.43 14.77 0.95
N ASN A 42 -4.62 13.87 1.91
CA ASN A 42 -4.32 14.11 3.33
C ASN A 42 -3.64 12.88 3.94
N PHE A 43 -2.47 13.10 4.56
CA PHE A 43 -1.66 12.06 5.23
C PHE A 43 -1.76 12.11 6.75
N ASP A 44 -2.59 12.99 7.31
CA ASP A 44 -2.78 13.10 8.76
C ASP A 44 -3.39 11.81 9.30
N GLY A 45 -2.79 11.31 10.38
CA GLY A 45 -3.18 10.05 10.98
C GLY A 45 -2.72 8.79 10.23
N THR A 46 -2.10 8.86 9.05
CA THR A 46 -1.70 7.65 8.29
C THR A 46 -0.64 6.82 9.00
N PHE A 47 0.22 7.44 9.81
CA PHE A 47 1.33 6.75 10.48
C PHE A 47 1.14 6.76 12.00
N THR A 48 1.49 5.65 12.66
CA THR A 48 1.53 5.55 14.12
C THR A 48 2.50 6.58 14.71
N SER A 49 3.68 6.74 14.09
CA SER A 49 4.60 7.82 14.40
C SER A 49 5.34 8.32 13.17
N ARG A 50 5.56 9.63 13.12
CA ARG A 50 6.41 10.32 12.13
C ARG A 50 7.74 10.78 12.73
N LEU A 51 7.97 10.49 14.01
CA LEU A 51 9.18 10.87 14.73
C LEU A 51 10.18 9.72 14.71
N PHE A 52 11.35 9.97 14.13
CA PHE A 52 12.44 9.00 14.11
C PHE A 52 12.84 8.59 15.53
N GLY A 53 13.08 7.29 15.73
CA GLY A 53 13.43 6.72 17.03
C GLY A 53 12.24 6.28 17.89
N GLN A 54 11.00 6.60 17.51
CA GLN A 54 9.80 5.99 18.12
C GLN A 54 9.58 4.58 17.55
N PRO A 55 9.10 3.61 18.33
CA PRO A 55 8.88 2.23 17.87
C PRO A 55 8.01 2.14 16.61
N GLY A 56 6.91 2.90 16.56
CA GLY A 56 6.00 2.95 15.41
C GLY A 56 6.40 3.92 14.29
N TYR A 57 7.67 4.31 14.22
CA TYR A 57 8.13 5.22 13.17
C TYR A 57 7.92 4.64 11.78
N ALA A 58 7.17 5.37 10.94
CA ALA A 58 6.78 4.99 9.59
C ALA A 58 5.89 3.74 9.47
N GLN A 59 5.39 3.19 10.58
CA GLN A 59 4.36 2.16 10.57
C GLN A 59 2.99 2.79 10.27
N LEU A 60 2.15 2.13 9.48
CA LEU A 60 0.78 2.57 9.26
C LEU A 60 -0.01 2.51 10.58
N SER A 61 -0.80 3.55 10.85
CA SER A 61 -1.73 3.54 11.98
C SER A 61 -2.96 2.70 11.66
N GLU A 62 -3.76 2.38 12.67
CA GLU A 62 -5.06 1.71 12.48
C GLU A 62 -6.06 2.56 11.67
N SER A 63 -5.91 3.89 11.70
CA SER A 63 -6.78 4.81 10.95
C SER A 63 -6.34 5.02 9.50
N ALA A 64 -5.24 4.41 9.08
CA ALA A 64 -4.76 4.54 7.72
C ALA A 64 -5.79 3.96 6.72
N PRO A 65 -5.92 4.55 5.53
CA PRO A 65 -6.82 4.04 4.50
C PRO A 65 -6.58 2.56 4.18
N LEU A 66 -7.67 1.81 3.99
CA LEU A 66 -7.62 0.36 3.73
C LEU A 66 -6.73 -0.01 2.53
N PHE A 67 -6.69 0.82 1.49
CA PHE A 67 -5.85 0.57 0.32
C PHE A 67 -4.36 0.58 0.64
N LEU A 68 -3.92 1.25 1.73
CA LEU A 68 -2.54 1.16 2.22
C LEU A 68 -2.32 -0.14 2.99
N HIS A 69 -3.28 -0.58 3.80
CA HIS A 69 -3.21 -1.85 4.54
C HIS A 69 -3.30 -3.09 3.66
N ARG A 70 -3.78 -2.98 2.42
CA ARG A 70 -3.97 -4.11 1.50
C ARG A 70 -3.29 -3.95 0.14
N GLY A 71 -2.52 -2.88 -0.04
CA GLY A 71 -2.02 -2.50 -1.36
C GLY A 71 -0.70 -3.17 -1.76
N ALA A 72 -0.11 -4.02 -0.92
CA ALA A 72 1.02 -4.84 -1.35
C ALA A 72 0.54 -5.94 -2.32
N GLU A 73 1.43 -6.41 -3.19
CA GLU A 73 1.14 -7.46 -4.18
C GLU A 73 0.58 -8.75 -3.54
N ASN A 74 0.99 -9.06 -2.31
CA ASN A 74 0.52 -10.21 -1.54
C ASN A 74 -0.72 -9.91 -0.68
N GLY A 75 -1.36 -8.75 -0.84
CA GLY A 75 -2.51 -8.32 -0.04
C GLY A 75 -2.18 -7.87 1.39
N SER A 76 -0.89 -7.73 1.72
CA SER A 76 -0.41 -7.10 2.96
C SER A 76 -0.41 -5.57 2.83
N GLU A 77 0.08 -4.90 3.87
CA GLU A 77 0.26 -3.46 3.85
C GLU A 77 1.43 -3.03 2.95
N ILE A 78 1.32 -1.84 2.37
CA ILE A 78 2.42 -1.18 1.65
C ILE A 78 3.43 -0.62 2.66
N GLY A 79 4.71 -0.61 2.30
CA GLY A 79 5.76 0.10 3.03
C GLY A 79 6.69 -0.81 3.81
N ALA A 80 7.44 -0.22 4.75
CA ALA A 80 8.54 -0.90 5.44
C ALA A 80 8.10 -2.11 6.29
N PHE A 81 6.83 -2.13 6.72
CA PHE A 81 6.28 -3.15 7.61
C PHE A 81 5.53 -4.27 6.85
N SER A 82 5.48 -4.22 5.52
CA SER A 82 4.77 -5.19 4.66
C SER A 82 5.09 -6.65 4.99
N SER A 83 6.36 -6.93 5.28
CA SER A 83 6.88 -8.28 5.60
C SER A 83 6.37 -8.84 6.93
N LEU A 84 5.81 -8.01 7.81
CA LEU A 84 5.20 -8.47 9.05
C LEU A 84 3.86 -9.16 8.83
N LEU A 85 3.20 -8.91 7.68
CA LEU A 85 1.92 -9.52 7.31
C LEU A 85 0.82 -9.25 8.35
N ASN A 86 0.87 -8.12 9.06
CA ASN A 86 -0.09 -7.78 10.11
C ASN A 86 -1.56 -7.86 9.64
N PRO A 87 -1.94 -7.34 8.45
CA PRO A 87 -3.31 -7.43 7.95
C PRO A 87 -3.78 -8.88 7.75
N ILE A 88 -2.88 -9.76 7.30
CA ILE A 88 -3.16 -11.18 7.04
C ILE A 88 -3.29 -11.96 8.37
N LYS A 89 -2.42 -11.65 9.34
CA LYS A 89 -2.48 -12.21 10.69
C LYS A 89 -3.78 -11.80 11.39
N LEU A 90 -4.20 -10.55 11.24
CA LEU A 90 -5.45 -10.05 11.82
C LEU A 90 -6.68 -10.74 11.20
N ASP A 91 -6.71 -10.94 9.88
CA ASP A 91 -7.79 -11.69 9.24
C ASP A 91 -7.86 -13.14 9.75
N SER A 92 -6.69 -13.77 9.87
CA SER A 92 -6.59 -15.14 10.39
C SER A 92 -7.07 -15.24 11.84
N LEU A 93 -6.73 -14.23 12.66
CA LEU A 93 -7.20 -14.13 14.03
C LEU A 93 -8.72 -13.92 14.09
N ARG A 94 -9.27 -13.00 13.30
CA ARG A 94 -10.71 -12.74 13.21
C ARG A 94 -11.48 -14.00 12.83
N ALA A 95 -11.04 -14.71 11.78
CA ALA A 95 -11.65 -15.96 11.36
C ALA A 95 -11.70 -17.01 12.49
N LYS A 96 -10.65 -17.09 13.31
CA LYS A 96 -10.61 -18.01 14.46
C LYS A 96 -11.48 -17.54 15.63
N VAL A 97 -11.54 -16.24 15.87
CA VAL A 97 -12.48 -15.69 16.86
C VAL A 97 -13.91 -15.97 16.43
N ASP A 98 -14.27 -15.76 15.17
CA ASP A 98 -15.62 -16.03 14.67
C ASP A 98 -16.00 -17.52 14.76
N GLU A 99 -15.02 -18.42 14.55
CA GLU A 99 -15.21 -19.88 14.64
C GLU A 99 -15.37 -20.39 16.07
N PHE A 100 -14.63 -19.82 17.03
CA PHE A 100 -14.48 -20.39 18.37
C PHE A 100 -15.00 -19.50 19.51
N ALA A 101 -15.45 -18.28 19.25
CA ALA A 101 -15.97 -17.41 20.28
C ALA A 101 -17.24 -18.01 20.92
N PRO A 102 -17.34 -18.01 22.26
CA PRO A 102 -18.58 -18.35 22.94
C PRO A 102 -19.72 -17.43 22.51
N PHE A 103 -20.92 -17.99 22.44
CA PHE A 103 -22.12 -17.24 22.09
C PHE A 103 -22.33 -16.05 23.04
N GLY A 104 -22.72 -14.90 22.46
CA GLY A 104 -23.05 -13.69 23.22
C GLY A 104 -21.84 -12.84 23.64
N LEU A 105 -20.63 -13.16 23.19
CA LEU A 105 -19.44 -12.32 23.40
C LEU A 105 -19.09 -11.51 22.14
N LEU A 106 -18.69 -10.25 22.36
CA LEU A 106 -18.19 -9.36 21.31
C LEU A 106 -16.69 -9.15 21.51
N PRO A 107 -15.82 -9.54 20.56
CA PRO A 107 -14.39 -9.36 20.69
C PRO A 107 -13.99 -7.88 20.49
N VAL A 108 -12.97 -7.45 21.24
CA VAL A 108 -12.29 -6.17 21.04
C VAL A 108 -10.83 -6.46 20.73
N TYR A 109 -10.31 -5.90 19.64
CA TYR A 109 -8.91 -6.02 19.25
C TYR A 109 -8.15 -4.78 19.70
N VAL A 110 -7.00 -4.98 20.36
CA VAL A 110 -6.12 -3.91 20.84
C VAL A 110 -4.78 -4.08 20.13
N PHE A 111 -4.28 -2.99 19.56
CA PHE A 111 -3.02 -2.95 18.81
C PHE A 111 -1.98 -2.13 19.57
N GLU A 112 -0.78 -2.69 19.75
CA GLU A 112 0.33 -2.07 20.48
C GLU A 112 1.58 -2.08 19.58
N THR A 113 2.43 -1.06 19.72
CA THR A 113 3.63 -0.87 18.89
C THR A 113 4.80 -0.34 19.71
#